data_AF-A0A4Q7TD57-F1
#
_entry.id   AF-A0A4Q7TD57-F1
#
_cell.length_a   1.000
_cell.length_b   1.000
_cell.length_c   1.000
_cell.angle_alpha   90.00
_cell.angle_beta   90.00
_cell.angle_gamma   90.00
#
_symmetry.space_group_name_H-M   'P 1'
#
loop_
_entity.id
_entity.type
_entity.pdbx_description
1 polymer ?
#
loop_
_entity_poly.entity_id
_entity_poly.type
_entity_poly.pdbx_seq_one_letter_code
_entity_poly.pdbx_strand_id
1 'polypeptide(L)'
;MMHAFLGAVLLAGAIMPPAAHAQAPAAAVAAPDPARLAAARELIDVLMPPESRAQMIEAMIAPMLGNLQQGMAQSPMFSSAMAEHPEMQTRFATFLERQQVRTMTLMRDGLPSMVDAMARAYARRFDVAQCRDIKAFFATPSGRAYMQQSLTIMADPDVAAWQRSMMESSMAHMQADVAEFAKQAATPAQKKK
;
A
#
# COMPACT_ATOMS: atom_id res chain seq x y z
N MET A 1 -9.34 70.30 -37.43
CA MET A 1 -10.35 70.37 -36.35
C MET A 1 -10.19 69.10 -35.51
N MET A 2 -9.33 69.09 -34.49
CA MET A 2 -9.44 69.67 -33.14
C MET A 2 -10.21 68.75 -32.16
N HIS A 3 -9.56 68.50 -31.02
CA HIS A 3 -9.96 67.78 -29.79
C HIS A 3 -9.79 66.25 -29.85
N ALA A 4 -8.71 65.64 -29.32
CA ALA A 4 -8.19 65.66 -27.94
C ALA A 4 -9.23 65.20 -26.91
N PHE A 5 -9.13 63.93 -26.48
CA PHE A 5 -9.42 63.54 -25.10
C PHE A 5 -8.45 62.47 -24.64
N LEU A 6 -7.61 62.89 -23.69
CA LEU A 6 -6.71 62.13 -22.86
C LEU A 6 -7.55 61.26 -21.91
N GLY A 7 -7.27 59.96 -21.86
CA GLY A 7 -7.83 59.04 -20.87
C GLY A 7 -6.73 58.14 -20.32
N ALA A 8 -6.22 58.50 -19.15
CA ALA A 8 -5.14 57.81 -18.46
C ALA A 8 -5.52 56.36 -18.10
N VAL A 9 -4.73 55.40 -18.57
CA VAL A 9 -4.81 54.00 -18.13
C VAL A 9 -3.92 53.83 -16.89
N LEU A 10 -4.57 53.69 -15.73
CA LEU A 10 -3.96 53.25 -14.48
C LEU A 10 -3.47 51.80 -14.64
N LEU A 11 -2.15 51.58 -14.59
CA LEU A 11 -1.58 50.26 -14.35
C LEU A 11 -1.85 49.86 -12.89
N ALA A 12 -2.88 49.06 -12.66
CA ALA A 12 -3.03 48.31 -11.43
C ALA A 12 -2.15 47.05 -11.52
N GLY A 13 -1.02 47.05 -10.80
CA GLY A 13 -0.18 45.87 -10.61
C GLY A 13 -0.95 44.81 -9.82
N ALA A 14 -1.30 43.71 -10.48
CA ALA A 14 -1.82 42.53 -9.81
C ALA A 14 -0.66 41.79 -9.14
N ILE A 15 -0.58 41.89 -7.81
CA ILE A 15 0.22 41.00 -6.97
C ILE A 15 -0.49 39.64 -7.03
N MET A 16 0.04 38.69 -7.80
CA MET A 16 -0.46 37.31 -7.76
C MET A 16 -0.04 36.65 -6.44
N PRO A 17 -0.98 36.12 -5.64
CA PRO A 17 -0.63 35.24 -4.53
C PRO A 17 0.07 34.00 -5.07
N PRO A 18 1.03 33.40 -4.33
CA PRO A 18 1.58 32.11 -4.69
C PRO A 18 0.43 31.10 -4.74
N ALA A 19 0.38 30.30 -5.82
CA ALA A 19 -0.60 29.24 -5.98
C ALA A 19 -0.45 28.23 -4.84
N ALA A 20 -1.20 28.44 -3.76
CA ALA A 20 -1.53 27.39 -2.82
C ALA A 20 -2.05 26.22 -3.67
N HIS A 21 -1.43 25.05 -3.54
CA HIS A 21 -1.95 23.83 -4.11
C HIS A 21 -3.32 23.59 -3.46
N ALA A 22 -4.37 24.13 -4.07
CA ALA A 22 -5.73 23.81 -3.73
C ALA A 22 -5.90 22.33 -4.11
N GLN A 23 -5.78 21.44 -3.13
CA GLN A 23 -6.32 20.09 -3.27
C GLN A 23 -7.78 20.26 -3.67
N ALA A 24 -8.08 19.90 -4.92
CA ALA A 24 -9.45 19.85 -5.40
C ALA A 24 -10.27 19.05 -4.38
N PRO A 25 -11.48 19.50 -4.01
CA PRO A 25 -12.34 18.75 -3.11
C PRO A 25 -12.44 17.33 -3.64
N ALA A 26 -12.05 16.34 -2.82
CA ALA A 26 -12.21 14.95 -3.20
C ALA A 26 -13.68 14.76 -3.57
N ALA A 27 -13.94 14.42 -4.84
CA ALA A 27 -15.29 14.19 -5.31
C ALA A 27 -15.97 13.20 -4.37
N ALA A 28 -17.10 13.60 -3.78
CA ALA A 28 -17.83 12.75 -2.85
C ALA A 28 -18.17 11.43 -3.56
N VAL A 29 -17.66 10.32 -3.03
CA VAL A 29 -17.91 9.00 -3.62
C VAL A 29 -19.39 8.68 -3.44
N ALA A 30 -20.14 8.61 -4.55
CA ALA A 30 -21.56 8.29 -4.53
C ALA A 30 -21.82 6.97 -3.79
N ALA A 31 -22.90 6.94 -3.01
CA ALA A 31 -23.32 5.72 -2.33
C ALA A 31 -23.66 4.63 -3.38
N PRO A 32 -23.21 3.38 -3.18
CA PRO A 32 -23.55 2.30 -4.09
C PRO A 32 -25.04 1.96 -4.03
N ASP A 33 -25.56 1.40 -5.12
CA ASP A 33 -26.91 0.86 -5.18
C ASP A 33 -27.17 -0.14 -4.01
N PRO A 34 -28.32 -0.06 -3.33
CA PRO A 34 -28.62 -0.92 -2.17
C PRO A 34 -28.61 -2.42 -2.49
N ALA A 35 -29.08 -2.83 -3.67
CA ALA A 35 -29.08 -4.24 -4.06
C ALA A 35 -27.66 -4.75 -4.34
N ARG A 36 -26.82 -3.93 -4.99
CA ARG A 36 -25.39 -4.21 -5.14
C ARG A 36 -24.68 -4.30 -3.80
N LEU A 37 -25.01 -3.41 -2.86
CA LEU A 37 -24.43 -3.43 -1.52
C LEU A 37 -24.81 -4.71 -0.75
N ALA A 38 -26.06 -5.14 -0.82
CA ALA A 38 -26.50 -6.39 -0.20
C ALA A 38 -25.76 -7.60 -0.78
N ALA A 39 -25.68 -7.72 -2.10
CA ALA A 39 -24.95 -8.81 -2.76
C ALA A 39 -23.44 -8.79 -2.44
N ALA A 40 -22.84 -7.60 -2.36
CA ALA A 40 -21.44 -7.46 -1.98
C ALA A 40 -21.17 -7.88 -0.52
N ARG A 41 -22.09 -7.59 0.41
CA ARG A 41 -21.97 -8.05 1.81
C ARG A 41 -21.95 -9.58 1.90
N GLU A 42 -22.87 -10.24 1.20
CA GLU A 42 -22.89 -11.71 1.14
C GLU A 42 -21.60 -12.29 0.54
N LEU A 43 -21.02 -11.63 -0.47
CA LEU A 43 -19.73 -12.02 -1.02
C LEU A 43 -18.60 -11.86 0.01
N ILE A 44 -18.56 -10.73 0.72
CA ILE A 44 -17.55 -10.50 1.76
C ILE A 44 -17.70 -11.51 2.91
N ASP A 45 -18.90 -11.97 3.25
CA ASP A 45 -19.09 -13.03 4.24
C ASP A 45 -18.46 -14.36 3.79
N VAL A 46 -18.39 -14.64 2.49
CA VAL A 46 -17.69 -15.83 1.96
C VAL A 46 -16.17 -15.61 1.91
N LEU A 47 -15.71 -14.44 1.49
CA LEU A 47 -14.29 -14.11 1.40
C LEU A 47 -13.64 -13.92 2.78
N MET A 48 -14.40 -13.40 3.74
CA MET A 48 -14.00 -13.11 5.11
C MET A 48 -15.09 -13.62 6.07
N PRO A 49 -15.11 -14.93 6.39
CA PRO A 49 -16.11 -15.54 7.25
C PRO A 49 -16.18 -14.84 8.62
N PRO A 50 -17.37 -14.41 9.09
CA PRO A 50 -17.55 -13.66 10.33
C PRO A 50 -16.81 -14.25 11.53
N GLU A 51 -16.84 -15.57 11.67
CA GLU A 51 -16.21 -16.34 12.74
C GLU A 51 -14.67 -16.29 12.72
N SER A 52 -14.07 -16.01 11.56
CA SER A 52 -12.62 -16.01 11.36
C SER A 52 -12.01 -14.61 11.20
N ARG A 53 -12.84 -13.56 11.02
CA ARG A 53 -12.39 -12.18 10.76
C ARG A 53 -11.36 -11.67 11.76
N ALA A 54 -11.63 -11.88 13.05
CA ALA A 54 -10.75 -11.43 14.12
C ALA A 54 -9.39 -12.13 14.05
N GLN A 55 -9.39 -13.45 13.88
CA GLN A 55 -8.17 -14.25 13.77
C GLN A 55 -7.37 -13.90 12.51
N MET A 56 -8.05 -13.68 11.37
CA MET A 56 -7.42 -13.30 10.11
C MET A 56 -6.65 -11.99 10.23
N ILE A 57 -7.26 -10.97 10.84
CA ILE A 57 -6.62 -9.66 11.01
C ILE A 57 -5.51 -9.70 12.06
N GLU A 58 -5.72 -10.46 13.13
CA GLU A 58 -4.67 -10.70 14.12
C GLU A 58 -3.44 -11.38 13.52
N ALA A 59 -3.64 -12.41 12.68
CA ALA A 59 -2.56 -13.10 11.97
C ALA A 59 -1.81 -12.18 11.01
N MET A 60 -2.47 -11.17 10.43
CA MET A 60 -1.84 -10.18 9.56
C MET A 60 -1.00 -9.16 10.35
N ILE A 61 -1.47 -8.74 11.53
CA ILE A 61 -0.89 -7.62 12.29
C ILE A 61 0.17 -8.08 13.28
N ALA A 62 0.00 -9.26 13.90
CA ALA A 62 0.90 -9.74 14.93
C ALA A 62 2.38 -9.83 14.48
N PRO A 63 2.70 -10.33 13.27
CA PRO A 63 4.08 -10.34 12.77
C PRO A 63 4.66 -8.94 12.59
N MET A 64 3.83 -7.99 12.12
CA MET A 64 4.26 -6.60 11.94
C MET A 64 4.63 -5.95 13.28
N LEU A 65 3.80 -6.14 14.31
CA LEU A 65 4.08 -5.62 15.66
C LEU A 65 5.30 -6.32 16.29
N GLY A 66 5.43 -7.63 16.09
CA GLY A 66 6.61 -8.39 16.53
C GLY A 66 7.90 -7.86 15.90
N ASN A 67 7.90 -7.60 14.59
CA ASN A 67 9.04 -7.04 13.88
C ASN A 67 9.41 -5.63 14.38
N LEU A 68 8.41 -4.78 14.63
CA LEU A 68 8.63 -3.43 15.19
C LEU A 68 9.25 -3.50 16.59
N GLN A 69 8.73 -4.37 17.45
CA GLN A 69 9.27 -4.59 18.79
C GLN A 69 10.72 -5.09 18.74
N GLN A 70 11.01 -6.06 17.87
CA GLN A 70 12.35 -6.59 17.69
C GLN A 70 13.32 -5.52 17.17
N GLY A 71 12.90 -4.73 16.18
CA GLY A 71 13.69 -3.62 15.65
C GLY A 71 14.02 -2.56 16.72
N MET A 72 13.06 -2.24 17.59
CA MET A 72 13.30 -1.33 18.72
C MET A 72 14.29 -1.93 19.73
N ALA A 73 14.13 -3.20 20.09
CA ALA A 73 15.02 -3.87 21.05
C ALA A 73 16.48 -3.95 20.56
N GLN A 74 16.68 -4.04 19.25
CA GLN A 74 17.99 -4.09 18.61
C GLN A 74 18.61 -2.71 18.33
N SER A 75 17.89 -1.61 18.60
CA SER A 75 18.40 -0.26 18.39
C SER A 75 19.51 0.08 19.40
N PRO A 76 20.68 0.58 18.96
CA PRO A 76 21.74 1.01 19.87
C PRO A 76 21.27 2.06 20.88
N MET A 77 20.40 2.98 20.46
CA MET A 77 19.79 4.00 21.32
C MET A 77 18.99 3.35 22.47
N PHE A 78 18.23 2.31 22.15
CA PHE A 78 17.44 1.59 23.14
C PHE A 78 18.34 0.79 24.09
N SER A 79 19.34 0.07 23.55
CA SER A 79 20.29 -0.70 24.37
C SER A 79 21.06 0.20 25.35
N SER A 80 21.55 1.36 24.92
CA SER A 80 22.23 2.33 25.78
C SER A 80 21.30 2.85 26.88
N ALA A 81 20.07 3.27 26.53
CA ALA A 81 19.10 3.76 27.51
C ALA A 81 18.72 2.69 28.56
N MET A 82 18.66 1.41 28.17
CA MET A 82 18.37 0.31 29.10
C MET A 82 19.57 -0.09 29.96
N ALA A 83 20.80 0.16 29.51
CA ALA A 83 22.01 -0.06 30.30
C ALA A 83 22.19 1.03 31.37
N GLU A 84 21.85 2.27 31.05
CA GLU A 84 21.88 3.41 31.97
C GLU A 84 20.77 3.33 33.03
N HIS A 85 19.61 2.78 32.67
CA HIS A 85 18.43 2.67 33.54
C HIS A 85 17.80 1.26 33.51
N PRO A 86 18.38 0.26 34.21
CA PRO A 86 17.86 -1.10 34.24
C PRO A 86 16.41 -1.19 34.74
N GLU A 87 15.99 -0.30 35.64
CA GLU A 87 14.61 -0.19 36.14
C GLU A 87 13.59 0.17 35.05
N MET A 88 14.05 0.75 33.94
CA MET A 88 13.20 1.10 32.81
C MET A 88 12.87 -0.11 31.93
N GLN A 89 13.63 -1.22 32.02
CA GLN A 89 13.36 -2.43 31.23
C GLN A 89 11.97 -2.99 31.51
N THR A 90 11.62 -3.19 32.78
CA THR A 90 10.29 -3.69 33.17
C THR A 90 9.20 -2.69 32.76
N ARG A 91 9.42 -1.39 32.99
CA ARG A 91 8.44 -0.34 32.64
C ARG A 91 8.18 -0.29 31.14
N PHE A 92 9.22 -0.43 30.34
CA PHE A 92 9.15 -0.45 28.89
C PHE A 92 8.48 -1.73 28.37
N ALA A 93 8.83 -2.90 28.90
CA ALA A 93 8.16 -4.16 28.56
C ALA A 93 6.65 -4.09 28.83
N THR A 94 6.23 -3.61 30.01
CA THR A 94 4.81 -3.42 30.32
C THR A 94 4.17 -2.35 29.43
N PHE A 95 4.90 -1.30 29.04
CA PHE A 95 4.40 -0.31 28.08
C PHE A 95 4.12 -0.95 26.72
N LEU A 96 5.05 -1.72 26.18
CA LEU A 96 4.90 -2.40 24.88
C LEU A 96 3.74 -3.39 24.89
N GLU A 97 3.61 -4.19 25.95
CA GLU A 97 2.50 -5.14 26.10
C GLU A 97 1.15 -4.40 26.07
N ARG A 98 1.01 -3.30 26.83
CA ARG A 98 -0.20 -2.47 26.80
C ARG A 98 -0.46 -1.85 25.43
N GLN A 99 0.59 -1.42 24.71
CA GLN A 99 0.43 -0.88 23.37
C GLN A 99 -0.01 -1.96 22.37
N GLN A 100 0.53 -3.17 22.47
CA GLN A 100 0.13 -4.30 21.64
C GLN A 100 -1.35 -4.65 21.87
N VAL A 101 -1.76 -4.79 23.14
CA VAL A 101 -3.17 -5.05 23.49
C VAL A 101 -4.07 -3.94 22.95
N ARG A 102 -3.72 -2.67 23.18
CA ARG A 102 -4.50 -1.52 22.67
C ARG A 102 -4.63 -1.54 21.16
N THR A 103 -3.53 -1.83 20.45
CA THR A 103 -3.52 -1.88 18.98
C THR A 103 -4.42 -3.00 18.46
N MET A 104 -4.33 -4.19 19.07
CA MET A 104 -5.19 -5.32 18.69
C MET A 104 -6.67 -5.04 19.00
N THR A 105 -6.99 -4.43 20.14
CA THR A 105 -8.36 -4.01 20.46
C THR A 105 -8.88 -3.00 19.44
N LEU A 106 -8.12 -1.95 19.14
CA LEU A 106 -8.51 -0.93 18.15
C LEU A 106 -8.82 -1.57 16.78
N MET A 107 -8.00 -2.53 16.36
CA MET A 107 -8.20 -3.22 15.09
C MET A 107 -9.44 -4.10 15.12
N ARG A 108 -9.66 -4.88 16.18
CA ARG A 108 -10.86 -5.72 16.38
C ARG A 108 -12.14 -4.87 16.37
N ASP A 109 -12.14 -3.76 17.11
CA ASP A 109 -13.28 -2.83 17.18
C ASP A 109 -13.53 -2.14 15.82
N GLY A 110 -12.47 -1.93 15.04
CA GLY A 110 -12.54 -1.37 13.69
C GLY A 110 -13.04 -2.35 12.62
N LEU A 111 -13.02 -3.67 12.87
CA LEU A 111 -13.35 -4.70 11.86
C LEU A 111 -14.70 -4.49 11.17
N PRO A 112 -15.81 -4.19 11.88
CA PRO A 112 -17.10 -3.99 11.22
C PRO A 112 -17.06 -2.85 10.19
N SER A 113 -16.35 -1.76 10.51
CA SER A 113 -16.21 -0.60 9.61
C SER A 113 -15.36 -0.93 8.37
N MET A 114 -14.30 -1.72 8.55
CA MET A 114 -13.46 -2.20 7.45
C MET A 114 -14.25 -3.11 6.51
N VAL A 115 -15.02 -4.05 7.06
CA VAL A 115 -15.90 -4.94 6.30
C VAL A 115 -16.95 -4.15 5.51
N ASP A 116 -17.62 -3.17 6.12
CA ASP A 116 -18.59 -2.32 5.40
C ASP A 116 -17.91 -1.50 4.30
N ALA A 117 -16.71 -0.97 4.55
CA ALA A 117 -15.93 -0.26 3.54
C ALA A 117 -15.56 -1.15 2.35
N MET A 118 -15.16 -2.41 2.61
CA MET A 118 -14.91 -3.41 1.57
C MET A 118 -16.18 -3.74 0.80
N ALA A 119 -17.31 -4.01 1.47
CA ALA A 119 -18.57 -4.29 0.81
C ALA A 119 -19.01 -3.15 -0.12
N ARG A 120 -18.86 -1.89 0.30
CA ARG A 120 -19.11 -0.72 -0.57
C ARG A 120 -18.15 -0.66 -1.74
N ALA A 121 -16.87 -1.01 -1.54
CA ALA A 121 -15.88 -1.03 -2.60
C ALA A 121 -16.20 -2.09 -3.67
N TYR A 122 -16.70 -3.27 -3.26
CA TYR A 122 -17.20 -4.30 -4.16
C TYR A 122 -18.48 -3.86 -4.87
N ALA A 123 -19.45 -3.30 -4.15
CA ALA A 123 -20.72 -2.84 -4.72
C ALA A 123 -20.56 -1.74 -5.78
N ARG A 124 -19.48 -0.95 -5.72
CA ARG A 124 -19.14 0.02 -6.79
C ARG A 124 -18.59 -0.64 -8.04
N ARG A 125 -17.91 -1.79 -7.91
CA ARG A 125 -17.16 -2.45 -9.00
C ARG A 125 -17.94 -3.56 -9.68
N PHE A 126 -18.76 -4.29 -8.92
CA PHE A 126 -19.46 -5.47 -9.39
C PHE A 126 -20.97 -5.28 -9.27
N ASP A 127 -21.72 -5.71 -10.28
CA ASP A 127 -23.17 -5.76 -10.19
C ASP A 127 -23.64 -6.95 -9.33
N VAL A 128 -24.96 -7.07 -9.15
CA VAL A 128 -25.56 -8.12 -8.33
C VAL A 128 -25.26 -9.51 -8.87
N ALA A 129 -25.28 -9.72 -10.18
CA ALA A 129 -25.03 -11.02 -10.79
C ALA A 129 -23.56 -11.42 -10.61
N GLN A 130 -22.64 -10.50 -10.90
CA GLN A 130 -21.20 -10.71 -10.72
C GLN A 130 -20.85 -11.02 -9.26
N CYS A 131 -21.41 -10.30 -8.29
CA CYS A 131 -21.20 -10.62 -6.87
C CYS A 131 -21.67 -12.04 -6.53
N ARG A 132 -22.81 -12.48 -7.07
CA ARG A 132 -23.35 -13.83 -6.84
C ARG A 132 -22.50 -14.92 -7.49
N ASP A 133 -22.04 -14.70 -8.71
CA ASP A 133 -21.19 -15.66 -9.43
C ASP A 133 -19.86 -15.86 -8.72
N ILE A 134 -19.22 -14.76 -8.31
CA ILE A 134 -17.97 -14.80 -7.54
C ILE A 134 -18.20 -15.52 -6.20
N LYS A 135 -19.29 -15.20 -5.50
CA LYS A 135 -19.67 -15.86 -4.25
C LYS A 135 -19.86 -17.36 -4.43
N ALA A 136 -20.59 -17.76 -5.48
CA ALA A 136 -20.85 -19.16 -5.80
C ALA A 136 -19.55 -19.92 -6.07
N PHE A 137 -18.61 -19.33 -6.83
CA PHE A 137 -17.30 -19.92 -7.08
C PHE A 137 -16.51 -20.14 -5.78
N PHE A 138 -16.35 -19.11 -4.95
CA PHE A 138 -15.58 -19.22 -3.69
C PHE A 138 -16.25 -20.11 -2.64
N ALA A 139 -17.55 -20.38 -2.77
CA ALA A 139 -18.25 -21.36 -1.94
C ALA A 139 -17.94 -22.83 -2.33
N THR A 140 -17.31 -23.08 -3.48
CA THR A 140 -16.88 -24.44 -3.88
C THR A 140 -15.58 -24.86 -3.18
N PRO A 141 -15.29 -26.18 -3.06
CA PRO A 141 -13.99 -26.65 -2.58
C PRO A 141 -12.81 -26.11 -3.41
N SER A 142 -12.97 -26.06 -4.74
CA SER A 142 -11.93 -25.53 -5.64
C SER A 142 -11.72 -24.04 -5.47
N GLY A 143 -12.79 -23.25 -5.30
CA GLY A 143 -12.69 -21.81 -5.05
C GLY A 143 -11.97 -21.51 -3.73
N ARG A 144 -12.27 -22.27 -2.67
CA ARG A 144 -11.54 -22.15 -1.39
C ARG A 144 -10.06 -22.52 -1.54
N ALA A 145 -9.75 -23.62 -2.22
CA ALA A 145 -8.37 -24.02 -2.48
C ALA A 145 -7.62 -22.94 -3.30
N TYR A 146 -8.26 -22.39 -4.33
CA TYR A 146 -7.70 -21.31 -5.13
C TYR A 146 -7.42 -20.05 -4.30
N MET A 147 -8.35 -19.63 -3.44
CA MET A 147 -8.14 -18.47 -2.55
C MET A 147 -6.93 -18.65 -1.62
N GLN A 148 -6.72 -19.87 -1.10
CA GLN A 148 -5.61 -20.18 -0.20
C GLN A 148 -4.27 -20.27 -0.94
N GLN A 149 -4.26 -20.88 -2.12
CA GLN A 149 -3.02 -21.19 -2.86
C GLN A 149 -2.58 -20.05 -3.79
N SER A 150 -3.51 -19.25 -4.32
CA SER A 150 -3.19 -18.20 -5.30
C SER A 150 -2.20 -17.15 -4.78
N LEU A 151 -2.24 -16.87 -3.47
CA LEU A 151 -1.32 -15.93 -2.82
C LEU A 151 0.14 -16.42 -2.79
N THR A 152 0.37 -17.73 -2.90
CA THR A 152 1.71 -18.33 -2.81
C THR A 152 2.27 -18.75 -4.16
N ILE A 153 1.52 -18.61 -5.25
CA ILE A 153 1.97 -19.02 -6.60
C ILE A 153 3.29 -18.30 -6.98
N MET A 154 3.45 -17.04 -6.62
CA MET A 154 4.69 -16.30 -6.91
C MET A 154 5.91 -16.78 -6.09
N ALA A 155 5.67 -17.54 -5.01
CA ALA A 155 6.73 -18.18 -4.21
C ALA A 155 7.05 -19.60 -4.69
N ASP A 156 6.44 -20.05 -5.78
CA ASP A 156 6.67 -21.37 -6.36
C ASP A 156 8.14 -21.52 -6.83
N PRO A 157 8.77 -22.69 -6.63
CA PRO A 157 10.16 -22.93 -7.04
C PRO A 157 10.45 -22.67 -8.52
N ASP A 158 9.50 -22.90 -9.42
CA ASP A 158 9.69 -22.69 -10.86
C ASP A 158 9.64 -21.20 -11.21
N VAL A 159 8.76 -20.43 -10.55
CA VAL A 159 8.76 -18.96 -10.66
C VAL A 159 10.07 -18.38 -10.12
N ALA A 160 10.56 -18.91 -9.00
CA ALA A 160 11.85 -18.51 -8.45
C ALA A 160 13.03 -18.90 -9.36
N ALA A 161 12.98 -20.05 -10.03
CA ALA A 161 13.98 -20.47 -11.01
C ALA A 161 14.00 -19.54 -12.23
N TRP A 162 12.82 -19.18 -12.75
CA TRP A 162 12.70 -18.20 -13.83
C TRP A 162 13.26 -16.83 -13.42
N GLN A 163 12.94 -16.34 -12.21
CA GLN A 163 13.47 -15.07 -11.70
C GLN A 163 15.00 -15.09 -11.57
N ARG A 164 15.59 -16.20 -11.12
CA ARG A 164 17.06 -16.37 -11.06
C ARG A 164 17.69 -16.31 -12.45
N SER A 165 17.11 -17.02 -13.42
CA SER A 165 17.59 -16.99 -14.81
C SER A 165 17.56 -15.59 -15.42
N MET A 166 16.48 -14.84 -15.17
CA MET A 166 16.37 -13.44 -15.59
C MET A 166 17.47 -12.56 -14.98
N MET A 167 17.79 -12.74 -13.70
CA MET A 167 18.85 -12.01 -13.02
C MET A 167 20.24 -12.34 -13.59
N GLU A 168 20.51 -13.62 -13.86
CA GLU A 168 21.77 -14.07 -14.47
C GLU A 168 21.97 -13.48 -15.87
N SER A 169 20.92 -13.50 -16.71
CA SER A 169 20.96 -12.90 -18.05
C SER A 169 21.19 -11.39 -17.98
N SER A 170 20.52 -10.68 -17.06
CA SER A 170 20.72 -9.24 -16.84
C SER A 170 22.16 -8.91 -16.45
N MET A 171 22.76 -9.69 -15.55
CA MET A 171 24.16 -9.51 -15.16
C MET A 171 25.12 -9.76 -16.32
N ALA A 172 24.85 -10.74 -17.17
CA ALA A 172 25.66 -11.02 -18.36
C ALA A 172 25.60 -9.87 -19.37
N HIS A 173 24.40 -9.32 -19.62
CA HIS A 173 24.23 -8.16 -20.49
C HIS A 173 24.92 -6.91 -19.93
N MET A 174 24.80 -6.64 -18.63
CA MET A 174 25.48 -5.52 -17.98
C MET A 174 27.01 -5.62 -18.13
N GLN A 175 27.58 -6.82 -17.99
CA GLN A 175 29.02 -7.02 -18.19
C GLN A 175 29.43 -6.75 -19.65
N ALA A 176 28.62 -7.19 -20.62
CA ALA A 176 28.86 -6.91 -22.03
C ALA A 176 28.79 -5.41 -22.35
N ASP A 177 27.79 -4.70 -21.82
CA ASP A 177 27.61 -3.26 -22.02
C ASP A 177 28.75 -2.45 -21.40
N VAL A 178 29.22 -2.83 -20.20
CA VAL A 178 30.38 -2.20 -19.56
C VAL A 178 31.65 -2.41 -20.39
N ALA A 179 31.86 -3.62 -20.92
CA ALA A 179 33.01 -3.92 -21.77
C ALA A 179 32.97 -3.10 -23.07
N GLU A 180 31.80 -2.93 -23.67
CA GLU A 180 31.62 -2.12 -24.86
C GLU A 180 31.84 -0.63 -24.59
N PHE A 181 31.27 -0.10 -23.51
CA PHE A 181 31.50 1.27 -23.06
C PHE A 181 32.99 1.57 -22.82
N ALA A 182 33.72 0.67 -22.17
CA ALA A 182 35.15 0.84 -21.91
C ALA A 182 35.97 0.94 -23.22
N LYS A 183 35.63 0.16 -24.24
CA LYS A 183 36.27 0.26 -25.58
C LYS A 183 36.01 1.61 -26.23
N GLN A 184 34.78 2.10 -26.15
CA GLN A 184 34.40 3.41 -26.71
C GLN A 184 35.13 4.54 -25.98
N ALA A 185 35.25 4.48 -24.65
CA ALA A 185 35.95 5.48 -23.85
C ALA A 185 37.48 5.48 -24.07
N ALA A 186 38.09 4.34 -24.39
CA ALA A 186 39.52 4.23 -24.69
C ALA A 186 39.91 4.72 -26.10
N THR A 187 38.92 4.95 -26.97
CA THR A 187 39.17 5.47 -28.31
C THR A 187 39.25 7.01 -28.23
N PRO A 188 40.40 7.65 -28.50
CA PRO A 188 40.52 9.10 -28.39
C PRO A 188 39.53 9.76 -29.35
N ALA A 189 38.69 10.67 -28.82
CA ALA A 189 37.71 11.42 -29.58
C ALA A 189 38.35 11.92 -30.88
N GLN A 190 37.90 11.36 -32.01
CA GLN A 190 38.36 11.80 -33.32
C GLN A 190 37.97 13.28 -33.45
N LYS A 191 38.97 14.16 -33.29
CA LYS A 191 38.85 15.59 -33.55
C LYS A 191 38.35 15.73 -35.00
N LYS A 192 37.05 16.02 -35.16
CA LYS A 192 36.50 16.48 -36.43
C LYS A 192 37.23 17.78 -36.79
N LYS A 193 38.05 17.70 -37.84
CA LYS A 193 38.50 18.85 -38.61
C LYS A 193 37.33 19.41 -39.41
#